data_AF-A0AAW9XAF0-F1
#
_entry.id   AF-A0AAW9XAF0-F1
#
_cell.length_a   1.000
_cell.length_b   1.000
_cell.length_c   1.000
_cell.angle_alpha   90.00
_cell.angle_beta   90.00
_cell.angle_gamma   90.00
#
_symmetry.space_group_name_H-M   'P 1'
#
loop_
_entity.id
_entity.type
_entity.pdbx_description
1 polymer ?
#
loop_
_entity_poly.entity_id
_entity_poly.type
_entity_poly.pdbx_seq_one_letter_code
_entity_poly.pdbx_strand_id
1 'polypeptide(L)'
;MVVFPSVIVSCSSSKIPQILLQNLQSRSVEFVLDNVELMPQEDVSKSFKIELRKENAENYQKTKFSARRALHNNQPKILLKITNLEPNSKYVIKISHLEGENEKQLFIRGNVFQTKPNPSIISNSFKKINSQDPSSQYDFKVALSDSSLSSQNIYVHYRKANMIRANHEIQSFVHNIKSDQFLYVSLKNLERDTNYIISGLYNQKGDLLTFDNNLFPLLFRTDADIVGIEVSNSKFPGQIDQNLENIDVEFLVKFSPGIVKSNNVNNYSLVFKRENDSVSTGFDQVNEKDVEYIANYVRPADKGENSFIFAAKFPWGKQHNFYKIVGGFNKLARDSHLFDQNIVDSANILKINQSVLAQRLQIDA
;
A
#
# COMPACT_ATOMS: atom_id res chain seq x y z
N MET A 1 22.26 1.08 -61.83
CA MET A 1 22.15 -0.06 -60.90
C MET A 1 21.92 0.54 -59.52
N VAL A 2 20.69 0.47 -59.01
CA VAL A 2 20.31 1.09 -57.73
C VAL A 2 20.53 0.06 -56.62
N VAL A 3 21.42 0.38 -55.68
CA VAL A 3 21.65 -0.44 -54.49
C VAL A 3 20.70 0.05 -53.41
N PHE A 4 19.70 -0.77 -53.06
CA PHE A 4 18.88 -0.52 -51.88
C PHE A 4 19.65 -0.96 -50.62
N PRO A 5 19.65 -0.17 -49.53
CA PRO A 5 20.19 -0.65 -48.26
C PRO A 5 19.25 -1.71 -47.69
N SER A 6 19.71 -2.95 -47.67
CA SER A 6 19.07 -4.06 -46.97
C SER A 6 19.28 -3.89 -45.46
N VAL A 7 18.21 -3.61 -44.74
CA VAL A 7 18.22 -3.64 -43.26
C VAL A 7 18.15 -5.11 -42.83
N ILE A 8 19.26 -5.62 -42.31
CA ILE A 8 19.30 -6.92 -41.63
C ILE A 8 18.67 -6.72 -40.25
N VAL A 9 17.40 -7.08 -40.08
CA VAL A 9 16.79 -7.24 -38.76
C VAL A 9 17.16 -8.62 -38.23
N SER A 10 18.27 -8.68 -37.48
CA SER A 10 18.59 -9.83 -36.65
C SER A 10 17.57 -9.94 -35.53
N CYS A 11 16.61 -10.87 -35.66
CA CYS A 11 15.79 -11.32 -34.55
C CYS A 11 16.64 -12.23 -33.65
N SER A 12 17.50 -11.64 -32.82
CA SER A 12 18.05 -12.38 -31.69
C SER A 12 16.94 -12.62 -30.68
N SER A 13 16.80 -13.85 -30.19
CA SER A 13 15.96 -14.27 -29.06
C SER A 13 16.43 -13.70 -27.71
N SER A 14 17.14 -12.57 -27.72
CA SER A 14 17.49 -11.86 -26.51
C SER A 14 16.21 -11.29 -25.90
N LYS A 15 16.02 -11.49 -24.59
CA LYS A 15 14.96 -10.83 -23.83
C LYS A 15 15.27 -9.34 -23.76
N ILE A 16 14.98 -8.62 -24.85
CA ILE A 16 15.20 -7.18 -24.93
C ILE A 16 14.40 -6.54 -23.78
N PRO A 17 15.02 -5.72 -22.92
CA PRO A 17 14.29 -4.95 -21.93
C PRO A 17 13.22 -4.12 -22.62
N GLN A 18 11.96 -4.30 -22.24
CA GLN A 18 10.83 -3.56 -22.80
C GLN A 18 10.24 -2.66 -21.74
N ILE A 19 9.85 -1.46 -22.14
CA ILE A 19 9.21 -0.49 -21.26
C ILE A 19 7.77 -0.28 -21.73
N LEU A 20 6.82 -0.55 -20.84
CA LEU A 20 5.40 -0.35 -21.06
C LEU A 20 4.91 0.83 -20.22
N LEU A 21 4.20 1.76 -20.85
CA LEU A 21 3.57 2.88 -20.15
C LEU A 21 2.23 2.45 -19.55
N GLN A 22 2.00 2.79 -18.28
CA GLN A 22 0.73 2.57 -17.58
C GLN A 22 0.36 3.73 -16.64
N ASN A 23 -0.88 3.74 -16.15
CA ASN A 23 -1.40 4.72 -15.18
C ASN A 23 -1.13 6.20 -15.51
N LEU A 24 -1.18 6.58 -16.78
CA LEU A 24 -0.99 7.96 -17.20
C LEU A 24 -2.09 8.84 -16.61
N GLN A 25 -1.68 9.81 -15.79
CA GLN A 25 -2.52 10.79 -15.11
C GLN A 25 -2.16 12.21 -15.56
N SER A 26 -2.83 13.20 -14.98
CA SER A 26 -2.56 14.60 -15.28
C SER A 26 -1.18 15.06 -14.81
N ARG A 27 -0.72 14.56 -13.67
CA ARG A 27 0.57 14.97 -13.08
C ARG A 27 1.51 13.81 -12.79
N SER A 28 1.20 12.61 -13.29
CA SER A 28 2.01 11.42 -13.03
C SER A 28 1.92 10.40 -14.16
N VAL A 29 2.93 9.53 -14.24
CA VAL A 29 2.97 8.39 -15.16
C VAL A 29 3.75 7.26 -14.48
N GLU A 30 3.42 6.03 -14.84
CA GLU A 30 4.12 4.84 -14.36
C GLU A 30 4.61 4.00 -15.54
N PHE A 31 5.83 3.47 -15.45
CA PHE A 31 6.44 2.61 -16.44
C PHE A 31 6.71 1.25 -15.84
N VAL A 32 6.34 0.20 -16.56
CA VAL A 32 6.70 -1.19 -16.26
C VAL A 32 7.93 -1.52 -17.08
N LEU A 33 9.04 -1.83 -16.41
CA LEU A 33 10.19 -2.42 -17.06
C LEU A 33 10.04 -3.95 -17.04
N ASP A 34 10.10 -4.52 -18.23
CA ASP A 34 10.14 -5.95 -18.47
C ASP A 34 11.56 -6.38 -18.82
N ASN A 35 11.94 -7.61 -18.43
CA ASN A 35 13.22 -8.25 -18.74
C ASN A 35 14.45 -7.42 -18.31
N VAL A 36 14.34 -6.67 -17.21
CA VAL A 36 15.50 -6.03 -16.56
C VAL A 36 15.95 -6.90 -15.41
N GLU A 37 17.15 -7.45 -15.52
CA GLU A 37 17.77 -8.24 -14.46
C GLU A 37 18.38 -7.30 -13.43
N LEU A 38 17.89 -7.37 -12.20
CA LEU A 38 18.48 -6.72 -11.03
C LEU A 38 18.70 -7.78 -9.96
N MET A 39 19.84 -7.74 -9.29
CA MET A 39 20.07 -8.61 -8.13
C MET A 39 19.02 -8.30 -7.04
N PRO A 40 18.53 -9.28 -6.27
CA PRO A 40 17.46 -9.07 -5.28
C PRO A 40 17.76 -7.96 -4.28
N GLN A 41 19.04 -7.76 -3.94
CA GLN A 41 19.51 -6.84 -2.92
C GLN A 41 19.82 -5.44 -3.46
N GLU A 42 19.77 -5.24 -4.79
CA GLU A 42 20.01 -3.94 -5.40
C GLU A 42 18.87 -2.96 -5.09
N ASP A 43 19.27 -1.76 -4.65
CA ASP A 43 18.40 -0.61 -4.52
C ASP A 43 17.94 -0.14 -5.90
N VAL A 44 16.74 -0.58 -6.27
CA VAL A 44 16.09 -0.29 -7.55
C VAL A 44 16.04 1.21 -7.84
N SER A 45 15.98 2.08 -6.83
CA SER A 45 15.93 3.54 -7.05
C SER A 45 17.25 4.12 -7.55
N LYS A 46 18.37 3.44 -7.29
CA LYS A 46 19.72 3.82 -7.71
C LYS A 46 20.15 3.15 -9.02
N SER A 47 19.51 2.04 -9.39
CA SER A 47 19.81 1.32 -10.63
C SER A 47 19.34 2.02 -11.90
N PHE A 48 18.56 3.10 -11.82
CA PHE A 48 18.03 3.78 -13.00
C PHE A 48 18.29 5.28 -13.00
N LYS A 49 18.37 5.81 -14.21
CA LYS A 49 18.35 7.24 -14.50
C LYS A 49 17.18 7.51 -15.44
N ILE A 50 16.32 8.46 -15.07
CA ILE A 50 15.23 8.93 -15.92
C ILE A 50 15.47 10.38 -16.29
N GLU A 51 15.36 10.66 -17.59
CA GLU A 51 15.46 11.99 -18.15
C GLU A 51 14.21 12.29 -18.97
N LEU A 52 13.64 13.49 -18.76
CA LEU A 52 12.48 13.96 -19.51
C LEU A 52 12.82 15.23 -20.28
N ARG A 53 12.23 15.36 -21.45
CA ARG A 53 12.26 16.57 -22.27
C ARG A 53 10.84 16.89 -22.71
N LYS A 54 10.36 18.11 -22.52
CA LYS A 54 9.09 18.53 -23.13
C LYS A 54 9.26 18.62 -24.65
N GLU A 55 8.21 18.37 -25.42
CA GLU A 55 8.28 18.38 -26.89
C GLU A 55 8.94 19.65 -27.47
N ASN A 56 8.71 20.81 -26.84
CA ASN A 56 9.25 22.10 -27.26
C ASN A 56 10.50 22.56 -26.47
N ALA A 57 11.09 21.68 -25.67
CA ALA A 57 12.33 21.98 -24.93
C ALA A 57 13.52 21.32 -25.63
N GLU A 58 14.66 22.00 -25.65
CA GLU A 58 15.87 21.49 -26.32
C GLU A 58 16.53 20.36 -25.53
N ASN A 59 16.57 20.49 -24.19
CA ASN A 59 17.40 19.64 -23.35
C ASN A 59 16.60 18.68 -22.48
N TYR A 60 17.14 17.47 -22.33
CA TYR A 60 16.69 16.49 -21.34
C TYR A 60 17.08 16.95 -19.93
N GLN A 61 16.16 16.76 -18.98
CA GLN A 61 16.40 17.05 -17.57
C GLN A 61 16.26 15.78 -16.74
N LYS A 62 17.22 15.56 -15.84
CA LYS A 62 17.15 14.47 -14.87
C LYS A 62 15.90 14.65 -14.02
N THR A 63 15.07 13.63 -14.00
CA THR A 63 13.76 13.66 -13.35
C THR A 63 13.78 12.81 -12.10
N LYS A 64 13.20 13.32 -11.00
CA LYS A 64 12.99 12.53 -9.79
C LYS A 64 11.89 11.50 -10.04
N PHE A 65 12.13 10.28 -9.58
CA PHE A 65 11.19 9.18 -9.71
C PHE A 65 11.22 8.33 -8.44
N SER A 66 10.19 7.51 -8.29
CA SER A 66 10.17 6.41 -7.32
C SER A 66 10.25 5.10 -8.10
N ALA A 67 10.96 4.12 -7.55
CA ALA A 67 11.09 2.80 -8.14
C ALA A 67 10.73 1.73 -7.12
N ARG A 68 10.11 0.66 -7.58
CA ARG A 68 9.83 -0.52 -6.75
C ARG A 68 9.78 -1.79 -7.58
N ARG A 69 10.05 -2.91 -6.93
CA ARG A 69 9.81 -4.23 -7.50
C ARG A 69 8.30 -4.51 -7.53
N ALA A 70 7.88 -5.21 -8.56
CA ALA A 70 6.50 -5.63 -8.80
C ALA A 70 6.47 -7.05 -9.36
N LEU A 71 5.28 -7.65 -9.39
CA LEU A 71 5.07 -8.97 -9.94
C LEU A 71 4.03 -8.93 -11.06
N HIS A 72 4.29 -9.68 -12.12
CA HIS A 72 3.32 -10.01 -13.16
C HIS A 72 3.41 -11.49 -13.51
N ASN A 73 2.32 -12.25 -13.33
CA ASN A 73 2.31 -13.70 -13.55
C ASN A 73 3.46 -14.40 -12.83
N ASN A 74 3.72 -14.00 -11.57
CA ASN A 74 4.84 -14.44 -10.74
C ASN A 74 6.25 -14.17 -11.32
N GLN A 75 6.37 -13.32 -12.35
CA GLN A 75 7.65 -12.84 -12.85
C GLN A 75 7.97 -11.46 -12.29
N PRO A 76 9.22 -11.21 -11.85
CA PRO A 76 9.63 -9.90 -11.35
C PRO A 76 9.59 -8.87 -12.47
N LYS A 77 9.02 -7.70 -12.15
CA LYS A 77 9.01 -6.50 -12.98
C LYS A 77 9.47 -5.32 -12.13
N ILE A 78 9.80 -4.21 -12.77
CA ILE A 78 10.14 -2.97 -12.07
C ILE A 78 9.13 -1.90 -12.45
N LEU A 79 8.60 -1.20 -11.45
CA LEU A 79 7.72 -0.06 -11.65
C LEU A 79 8.50 1.21 -11.36
N LEU A 80 8.60 2.08 -12.36
CA LEU A 80 9.13 3.43 -12.23
C LEU A 80 7.96 4.42 -12.28
N LYS A 81 7.79 5.25 -11.25
CA LYS A 81 6.74 6.26 -11.20
C LYS A 81 7.33 7.66 -11.12
N ILE A 82 6.90 8.50 -12.06
CA ILE A 82 7.21 9.93 -12.10
C ILE A 82 5.99 10.70 -11.62
N THR A 83 6.20 11.70 -10.79
CA THR A 83 5.16 12.60 -10.27
C THR A 83 5.52 14.05 -10.56
N ASN A 84 4.63 14.99 -10.24
CA ASN A 84 4.83 16.42 -10.44
C ASN A 84 5.04 16.82 -11.91
N LEU A 85 4.43 16.07 -12.84
CA LEU A 85 4.37 16.47 -14.24
C LEU A 85 3.34 17.60 -14.44
N GLU A 86 3.50 18.36 -15.51
CA GLU A 86 2.49 19.33 -15.92
C GLU A 86 1.32 18.62 -16.60
N PRO A 87 0.08 19.07 -16.35
CA PRO A 87 -1.10 18.55 -17.03
C PRO A 87 -1.09 18.91 -18.51
N ASN A 88 -1.73 18.05 -19.32
CA ASN A 88 -1.88 18.22 -20.76
C ASN A 88 -0.56 18.54 -21.50
N SER A 89 0.53 17.91 -21.07
CA SER A 89 1.88 18.21 -21.56
C SER A 89 2.52 16.99 -22.18
N LYS A 90 3.18 17.19 -23.32
CA LYS A 90 3.84 16.11 -24.08
C LYS A 90 5.32 16.05 -23.72
N TYR A 91 5.76 14.85 -23.35
CA TYR A 91 7.10 14.55 -22.89
C TYR A 91 7.73 13.48 -23.77
N VAL A 92 9.02 13.65 -24.03
CA VAL A 92 9.93 12.62 -24.53
C VAL A 92 10.73 12.09 -23.34
N ILE A 93 10.80 10.77 -23.19
CA ILE A 93 11.44 10.10 -22.07
C ILE A 93 12.64 9.29 -22.52
N LYS A 94 13.69 9.33 -21.70
CA LYS A 94 14.84 8.43 -21.75
C LYS A 94 14.99 7.75 -20.39
N ILE A 95 15.08 6.43 -20.40
CA ILE A 95 15.34 5.61 -19.20
C ILE A 95 16.63 4.86 -19.47
N SER A 96 17.58 4.93 -18.54
CA SER A 96 18.83 4.20 -18.59
C SER A 96 18.99 3.31 -17.36
N HIS A 97 19.49 2.10 -17.57
CA HIS A 97 20.00 1.22 -16.53
C HIS A 97 21.44 1.59 -16.20
N LEU A 98 21.77 1.65 -14.91
CA LEU A 98 23.08 2.00 -14.39
C LEU A 98 23.76 0.73 -13.85
N GLU A 99 24.80 0.27 -14.55
CA GLU A 99 25.61 -0.89 -14.18
C GLU A 99 27.02 -0.39 -13.79
N GLY A 100 27.14 0.09 -12.54
CA GLY A 100 28.34 0.79 -12.08
C GLY A 100 28.52 2.14 -12.79
N GLU A 101 29.64 2.31 -13.49
CA GLU A 101 29.91 3.51 -14.31
C GLU A 101 29.27 3.44 -15.70
N ASN A 102 28.77 2.26 -16.12
CA ASN A 102 28.16 2.09 -17.43
C ASN A 102 26.68 2.49 -17.42
N GLU A 103 26.30 3.33 -18.39
CA GLU A 103 24.91 3.72 -18.61
C GLU A 103 24.37 3.02 -19.87
N LYS A 104 23.39 2.12 -19.72
CA LYS A 104 22.71 1.44 -20.83
C LYS A 104 21.31 1.99 -21.02
N GLN A 105 21.06 2.68 -22.12
CA GLN A 105 19.72 3.16 -22.45
C GLN A 105 18.77 1.99 -22.72
N LEU A 106 17.63 1.98 -22.04
CA LEU A 106 16.56 1.02 -22.25
C LEU A 106 15.63 1.49 -23.37
N PHE A 107 15.13 0.55 -24.16
CA PHE A 107 14.27 0.87 -25.29
C PHE A 107 12.81 1.02 -24.85
N ILE A 108 12.19 2.16 -25.19
CA ILE A 108 10.78 2.45 -24.94
C ILE A 108 10.06 2.44 -26.29
N ARG A 109 9.13 1.51 -26.49
CA ARG A 109 8.18 1.62 -27.62
C ARG A 109 7.31 2.86 -27.38
N GLY A 110 7.45 3.87 -28.25
CA GLY A 110 6.79 5.16 -28.03
C GLY A 110 7.41 5.90 -26.85
N ASN A 111 8.64 6.38 -26.99
CA ASN A 111 9.35 7.22 -26.03
C ASN A 111 8.71 8.61 -25.82
N VAL A 112 7.49 8.81 -26.31
CA VAL A 112 6.74 10.06 -26.22
C VAL A 112 5.39 9.75 -25.59
N PHE A 113 5.00 10.53 -24.58
CA PHE A 113 3.69 10.42 -23.95
C PHE A 113 3.13 11.82 -23.64
N GLN A 114 1.81 11.94 -23.54
CA GLN A 114 1.14 13.17 -23.17
C GLN A 114 0.35 12.96 -21.88
N THR A 115 0.67 13.72 -20.84
CA THR A 115 -0.13 13.69 -19.60
C THR A 115 -1.56 14.10 -19.88
N LYS A 116 -2.49 13.57 -19.09
CA LYS A 116 -3.90 13.93 -19.24
C LYS A 116 -4.12 15.40 -18.83
N PRO A 117 -5.16 16.07 -19.34
CA PRO A 117 -5.64 17.31 -18.73
C PRO A 117 -5.94 17.10 -17.23
N ASN A 118 -5.92 18.18 -16.45
CA ASN A 118 -6.41 18.10 -15.06
C ASN A 118 -7.83 17.52 -15.08
N PRO A 119 -8.17 16.61 -14.15
CA PRO A 119 -9.53 16.11 -14.07
C PRO A 119 -10.46 17.28 -13.80
N SER A 120 -11.45 17.48 -14.66
CA SER A 120 -12.57 18.37 -14.38
C SER A 120 -13.54 17.59 -13.51
N ILE A 121 -13.30 17.56 -12.21
CA ILE A 121 -14.21 16.89 -11.28
C ILE A 121 -15.46 17.75 -11.20
N ILE A 122 -16.55 17.30 -11.80
CA ILE A 122 -17.85 17.93 -11.61
C ILE A 122 -18.20 17.79 -10.13
N SER A 123 -18.66 18.87 -9.50
CA SER A 123 -19.01 18.81 -8.08
C SER A 123 -20.00 17.67 -7.82
N ASN A 124 -19.69 16.84 -6.81
CA ASN A 124 -20.43 15.63 -6.44
C ASN A 124 -20.41 14.44 -7.42
N SER A 125 -19.65 14.47 -8.52
CA SER A 125 -19.59 13.35 -9.47
C SER A 125 -18.92 12.10 -8.92
N PHE A 126 -17.98 12.25 -7.99
CA PHE A 126 -17.35 11.16 -7.25
C PHE A 126 -17.26 11.52 -5.77
N LYS A 127 -17.58 10.55 -4.90
CA LYS A 127 -17.44 10.74 -3.45
C LYS A 127 -17.08 9.41 -2.78
N LYS A 128 -15.98 9.40 -2.01
CA LYS A 128 -15.67 8.32 -1.07
C LYS A 128 -16.77 8.24 0.00
N ILE A 129 -17.22 7.04 0.30
CA ILE A 129 -18.17 6.73 1.37
C ILE A 129 -17.40 6.05 2.51
N ASN A 130 -17.85 6.23 3.74
CA ASN A 130 -17.28 5.51 4.88
C ASN A 130 -17.71 4.04 4.82
N SER A 131 -16.75 3.15 4.60
CA SER A 131 -16.99 1.71 4.62
C SER A 131 -17.31 1.21 6.03
N GLN A 132 -18.11 0.15 6.13
CA GLN A 132 -18.36 -0.53 7.41
C GLN A 132 -17.13 -1.30 7.92
N ASP A 133 -16.30 -1.80 7.00
CA ASP A 133 -15.01 -2.44 7.26
C ASP A 133 -13.94 -1.83 6.34
N PRO A 134 -13.35 -0.66 6.70
CA PRO A 134 -12.39 0.03 5.84
C PRO A 134 -11.06 -0.71 5.65
N SER A 135 -10.82 -1.76 6.45
CA SER A 135 -9.66 -2.64 6.34
C SER A 135 -9.80 -3.73 5.27
N SER A 136 -11.03 -4.09 4.86
CA SER A 136 -11.26 -5.03 3.76
C SER A 136 -12.20 -4.50 2.67
N GLN A 137 -12.66 -3.25 2.80
CA GLN A 137 -13.65 -2.66 1.90
C GLN A 137 -13.32 -1.21 1.53
N TYR A 138 -13.65 -0.85 0.30
CA TYR A 138 -13.59 0.52 -0.18
C TYR A 138 -14.89 0.92 -0.86
N ASP A 139 -15.61 1.82 -0.18
CA ASP A 139 -16.92 2.29 -0.63
C ASP A 139 -16.82 3.68 -1.26
N PHE A 140 -17.49 3.85 -2.40
CA PHE A 140 -17.63 5.15 -3.06
C PHE A 140 -18.91 5.22 -3.87
N LYS A 141 -19.30 6.42 -4.25
CA LYS A 141 -20.33 6.64 -5.28
C LYS A 141 -19.79 7.48 -6.42
N VAL A 142 -20.34 7.21 -7.61
CA VAL A 142 -20.03 7.93 -8.84
C VAL A 142 -21.33 8.25 -9.59
N ALA A 143 -21.45 9.48 -10.09
CA ALA A 143 -22.61 9.92 -10.86
C ALA A 143 -22.61 9.20 -12.23
N LEU A 144 -23.77 8.69 -12.61
CA LEU A 144 -24.02 8.11 -13.92
C LEU A 144 -24.80 9.13 -14.75
N SER A 145 -24.13 9.74 -15.72
CA SER A 145 -24.74 10.71 -16.65
C SER A 145 -25.63 10.04 -17.70
N ASP A 146 -25.43 8.75 -17.98
CA ASP A 146 -26.19 7.99 -18.98
C ASP A 146 -27.22 7.07 -18.32
N SER A 147 -28.50 7.41 -18.51
CA SER A 147 -29.65 6.63 -18.04
C SER A 147 -29.73 5.21 -18.63
N SER A 148 -29.08 4.94 -19.77
CA SER A 148 -29.06 3.62 -20.41
C SER A 148 -28.24 2.58 -19.64
N LEU A 149 -27.38 3.02 -18.72
CA LEU A 149 -26.55 2.17 -17.87
C LEU A 149 -27.28 1.67 -16.63
N SER A 150 -28.48 2.20 -16.37
CA SER A 150 -29.19 2.02 -15.11
C SER A 150 -29.66 0.59 -14.84
N SER A 151 -29.78 -0.24 -15.88
CA SER A 151 -30.11 -1.67 -15.78
C SER A 151 -28.95 -2.60 -16.14
N GLN A 152 -27.74 -2.06 -16.34
CA GLN A 152 -26.58 -2.84 -16.78
C GLN A 152 -25.62 -3.11 -15.63
N ASN A 153 -24.91 -4.25 -15.72
CA ASN A 153 -23.76 -4.47 -14.85
C ASN A 153 -22.64 -3.52 -15.25
N ILE A 154 -22.14 -2.77 -14.28
CA ILE A 154 -20.93 -1.96 -14.38
C ILE A 154 -19.82 -2.71 -13.67
N TYR A 155 -18.73 -2.95 -14.38
CA TYR A 155 -17.54 -3.63 -13.88
C TYR A 155 -16.52 -2.61 -13.38
N VAL A 156 -16.12 -2.75 -12.12
CA VAL A 156 -15.02 -1.98 -11.55
C VAL A 156 -13.75 -2.79 -11.72
N HIS A 157 -12.81 -2.30 -12.52
CA HIS A 157 -11.50 -2.93 -12.68
C HIS A 157 -10.53 -2.30 -11.68
N TYR A 158 -10.04 -3.08 -10.73
CA TYR A 158 -9.11 -2.62 -9.70
C TYR A 158 -7.95 -3.60 -9.54
N ARG A 159 -6.89 -3.21 -8.85
CA ARG A 159 -5.74 -4.08 -8.58
C ARG A 159 -4.93 -3.53 -7.42
N LYS A 160 -4.08 -4.36 -6.82
CA LYS A 160 -3.05 -3.84 -5.91
C LYS A 160 -2.12 -2.91 -6.68
N ALA A 161 -1.66 -1.86 -6.01
CA ALA A 161 -0.82 -0.85 -6.63
C ALA A 161 0.48 -1.45 -7.16
N ASN A 162 1.04 -2.47 -6.52
CA ASN A 162 2.26 -3.18 -6.90
C ASN A 162 2.06 -4.22 -8.03
N MET A 163 0.85 -4.42 -8.52
CA MET A 163 0.57 -5.26 -9.69
C MET A 163 0.53 -4.41 -10.96
N ILE A 164 0.79 -4.99 -12.13
CA ILE A 164 0.63 -4.25 -13.39
C ILE A 164 -0.84 -4.18 -13.82
N ARG A 165 -1.19 -3.29 -14.76
CA ARG A 165 -2.59 -3.08 -15.20
C ARG A 165 -3.28 -4.34 -15.75
N ALA A 166 -2.56 -5.26 -16.40
CA ALA A 166 -3.18 -6.46 -16.95
C ALA A 166 -3.75 -7.40 -15.87
N ASN A 167 -3.16 -7.40 -14.67
CA ASN A 167 -3.58 -8.26 -13.54
C ASN A 167 -4.65 -7.57 -12.70
N HIS A 168 -5.71 -7.10 -13.36
CA HIS A 168 -6.83 -6.48 -12.67
C HIS A 168 -7.80 -7.54 -12.15
N GLU A 169 -8.38 -7.23 -11.01
CA GLU A 169 -9.56 -7.88 -10.48
C GLU A 169 -10.81 -7.13 -10.95
N ILE A 170 -11.93 -7.85 -11.03
CA ILE A 170 -13.21 -7.32 -11.48
C ILE A 170 -14.24 -7.61 -10.39
N GLN A 171 -14.95 -6.56 -9.97
CA GLN A 171 -16.20 -6.69 -9.21
C GLN A 171 -17.34 -6.02 -9.98
N SER A 172 -18.51 -6.63 -9.96
CA SER A 172 -19.68 -6.20 -10.72
C SER A 172 -20.71 -5.53 -9.82
N PHE A 173 -21.25 -4.41 -10.29
CA PHE A 173 -22.25 -3.61 -9.58
C PHE A 173 -23.40 -3.27 -10.52
N VAL A 174 -24.60 -3.17 -9.95
CA VAL A 174 -25.79 -2.72 -10.68
C VAL A 174 -26.20 -1.37 -10.14
N HIS A 175 -26.50 -0.43 -11.03
CA HIS A 175 -27.08 0.84 -10.62
C HIS A 175 -28.46 0.60 -10.00
N ASN A 176 -28.66 1.07 -8.78
CA ASN A 176 -29.99 1.11 -8.19
C ASN A 176 -30.79 2.31 -8.74
N ILE A 177 -31.60 2.08 -9.78
CA ILE A 177 -32.47 3.09 -10.41
C ILE A 177 -33.33 3.90 -9.42
N LYS A 178 -33.61 3.34 -8.23
CA LYS A 178 -34.57 3.92 -7.27
C LYS A 178 -34.02 5.01 -6.33
N SER A 179 -32.70 5.21 -6.22
CA SER A 179 -32.12 6.04 -5.13
C SER A 179 -31.65 7.44 -5.55
N ASP A 180 -31.10 7.57 -6.75
CA ASP A 180 -30.46 8.77 -7.31
C ASP A 180 -29.64 8.35 -8.55
N GLN A 181 -29.17 9.29 -9.37
CA GLN A 181 -28.35 9.00 -10.56
C GLN A 181 -26.91 8.57 -10.21
N PHE A 182 -26.72 7.82 -9.11
CA PHE A 182 -25.42 7.38 -8.63
C PHE A 182 -25.28 5.86 -8.67
N LEU A 183 -24.12 5.38 -9.12
CA LEU A 183 -23.65 4.04 -8.84
C LEU A 183 -22.98 4.03 -7.46
N TYR A 184 -23.49 3.21 -6.56
CA TYR A 184 -22.85 2.90 -5.29
C TYR A 184 -21.98 1.67 -5.45
N VAL A 185 -20.69 1.84 -5.19
CA VAL A 185 -19.69 0.77 -5.29
C VAL A 185 -19.21 0.44 -3.88
N SER A 186 -19.21 -0.85 -3.56
CA SER A 186 -18.59 -1.40 -2.36
C SER A 186 -17.64 -2.52 -2.78
N LEU A 187 -16.37 -2.17 -2.97
CA LEU A 187 -15.33 -3.17 -3.25
C LEU A 187 -15.03 -3.93 -1.98
N LYS A 188 -15.28 -5.24 -1.95
CA LYS A 188 -15.11 -6.10 -0.75
C LYS A 188 -13.98 -7.10 -0.93
N ASN A 189 -13.63 -7.79 0.17
CA ASN A 189 -12.60 -8.84 0.21
C ASN A 189 -11.21 -8.32 -0.20
N LEU A 190 -10.95 -7.04 0.06
CA LEU A 190 -9.66 -6.44 -0.19
C LEU A 190 -8.67 -6.87 0.89
N GLU A 191 -7.40 -6.97 0.53
CA GLU A 191 -6.34 -7.20 1.50
C GLU A 191 -6.16 -5.99 2.39
N ARG A 192 -5.86 -6.27 3.65
CA ARG A 192 -5.64 -5.27 4.70
C ARG A 192 -4.36 -4.49 4.47
N ASP A 193 -4.34 -3.25 4.95
CA ASP A 193 -3.18 -2.35 4.87
C ASP A 193 -2.52 -2.25 3.47
N THR A 194 -3.34 -2.34 2.41
CA THR A 194 -2.86 -2.52 1.04
C THR A 194 -3.24 -1.33 0.18
N ASN A 195 -2.27 -0.85 -0.62
CA ASN A 195 -2.52 0.18 -1.62
C ASN A 195 -3.13 -0.44 -2.87
N TYR A 196 -4.22 0.14 -3.37
CA TYR A 196 -4.96 -0.28 -4.55
C TYR A 196 -5.08 0.84 -5.59
N ILE A 197 -5.37 0.42 -6.82
CA ILE A 197 -5.63 1.30 -7.95
C ILE A 197 -6.91 0.85 -8.65
N ILE A 198 -7.90 1.73 -8.74
CA ILE A 198 -9.08 1.55 -9.59
C ILE A 198 -8.75 2.11 -10.97
N SER A 199 -8.72 1.23 -11.97
CA SER A 199 -8.33 1.57 -13.33
C SER A 199 -9.46 2.21 -14.13
N GLY A 200 -10.71 1.95 -13.75
CA GLY A 200 -11.88 2.50 -14.42
C GLY A 200 -13.15 1.69 -14.16
N LEU A 201 -14.24 2.19 -14.73
CA LEU A 201 -15.54 1.54 -14.77
C LEU A 201 -15.80 1.12 -16.20
N TYR A 202 -16.29 -0.10 -16.40
CA TYR A 202 -16.44 -0.70 -17.72
C TYR A 202 -17.85 -1.26 -17.87
N ASN A 203 -18.41 -1.17 -19.08
CA ASN A 203 -19.66 -1.85 -19.39
C ASN A 203 -19.42 -3.36 -19.62
N GLN A 204 -20.50 -4.10 -19.91
CA GLN A 204 -20.41 -5.54 -20.19
C GLN A 204 -19.59 -5.90 -21.44
N LYS A 205 -19.42 -4.96 -22.37
CA LYS A 205 -18.64 -5.13 -23.60
C LYS A 205 -17.15 -4.86 -23.40
N GLY A 206 -16.74 -4.37 -22.22
CA GLY A 206 -15.37 -4.00 -21.91
C GLY A 206 -15.01 -2.56 -22.32
N ASP A 207 -15.99 -1.75 -22.70
CA ASP A 207 -15.76 -0.34 -23.01
C ASP A 207 -15.62 0.47 -21.72
N LEU A 208 -14.62 1.34 -21.68
CA LEU A 208 -14.43 2.27 -20.57
C LEU A 208 -15.57 3.28 -20.54
N LEU A 209 -16.26 3.34 -19.40
CA LEU A 209 -17.29 4.33 -19.14
C LEU A 209 -16.63 5.65 -18.69
N THR A 210 -16.90 6.72 -19.44
CA THR A 210 -16.35 8.05 -19.20
C THR A 210 -17.41 8.97 -18.60
N PHE A 211 -17.33 9.25 -17.30
CA PHE A 211 -18.30 10.08 -16.58
C PHE A 211 -17.76 11.48 -16.27
N ASP A 212 -16.52 11.53 -15.80
CA ASP A 212 -15.70 12.73 -15.68
C ASP A 212 -14.46 12.55 -16.54
N ASN A 213 -14.06 13.61 -17.25
CA ASN A 213 -12.80 13.61 -17.98
C ASN A 213 -11.64 13.40 -17.00
N ASN A 214 -10.92 12.30 -17.18
CA ASN A 214 -9.67 11.97 -16.49
C ASN A 214 -9.78 11.63 -14.98
N LEU A 215 -10.95 11.22 -14.47
CA LEU A 215 -11.09 10.76 -13.08
C LEU A 215 -10.20 9.55 -12.75
N PHE A 216 -10.11 8.59 -13.67
CA PHE A 216 -9.31 7.38 -13.48
C PHE A 216 -7.88 7.50 -14.07
N PRO A 217 -6.89 6.81 -13.46
CA PRO A 217 -7.03 5.89 -12.33
C PRO A 217 -7.15 6.58 -10.95
N LEU A 218 -7.87 5.94 -10.01
CA LEU A 218 -7.99 6.37 -8.62
C LEU A 218 -7.09 5.52 -7.71
N LEU A 219 -6.40 6.15 -6.77
CA LEU A 219 -5.59 5.46 -5.76
C LEU A 219 -6.33 5.45 -4.42
N PHE A 220 -6.31 4.33 -3.74
CA PHE A 220 -6.82 4.21 -2.37
C PHE A 220 -5.99 3.22 -1.57
N ARG A 221 -6.13 3.23 -0.24
CA ARG A 221 -5.50 2.28 0.67
C ARG A 221 -6.58 1.73 1.60
N THR A 222 -6.58 0.43 1.85
CA THR A 222 -7.35 -0.18 2.94
C THR A 222 -6.66 0.08 4.28
N ASP A 223 -7.44 0.21 5.34
CA ASP A 223 -6.87 0.43 6.67
C ASP A 223 -6.15 -0.83 7.18
N ALA A 224 -5.22 -0.65 8.12
CA ALA A 224 -4.62 -1.73 8.89
C ALA A 224 -5.58 -2.22 9.98
N ASP A 225 -5.34 -3.40 10.56
CA ASP A 225 -6.17 -3.93 11.64
C ASP A 225 -6.03 -3.09 12.91
N ILE A 226 -4.80 -2.71 13.26
CA ILE A 226 -4.50 -1.77 14.36
C ILE A 226 -4.17 -0.41 13.76
N VAL A 227 -4.98 0.59 14.10
CA VAL A 227 -4.88 1.96 13.58
C VAL A 227 -4.41 2.96 14.62
N GLY A 228 -4.36 2.58 15.89
CA GLY A 228 -3.84 3.42 16.96
C GLY A 228 -3.48 2.62 18.21
N ILE A 229 -2.51 3.13 18.96
CA ILE A 229 -2.15 2.64 20.28
C ILE A 229 -1.67 3.82 21.15
N GLU A 230 -2.00 3.77 22.43
CA GLU A 230 -1.45 4.68 23.44
C GLU A 230 -1.32 3.96 24.78
N VAL A 231 -0.42 4.43 25.64
CA VAL A 231 -0.34 3.99 27.03
C VAL A 231 -1.57 4.53 27.76
N SER A 232 -2.30 3.65 28.44
CA SER A 232 -3.49 4.02 29.21
C SER A 232 -3.09 4.82 30.44
N ASN A 233 -3.72 5.98 30.64
CA ASN A 233 -3.53 6.80 31.85
C ASN A 233 -4.31 6.27 33.07
N SER A 234 -4.96 5.11 32.95
CA SER A 234 -5.76 4.50 34.00
C SER A 234 -4.83 3.89 35.06
N LYS A 235 -4.56 4.62 36.15
CA LYS A 235 -3.77 4.11 37.28
C LYS A 235 -4.66 3.23 38.19
N PHE A 236 -4.32 1.96 38.35
CA PHE A 236 -4.95 1.05 39.32
C PHE A 236 -3.97 0.64 40.43
N PRO A 237 -4.45 0.43 41.67
CA PRO A 237 -3.62 -0.16 42.73
C PRO A 237 -3.19 -1.59 42.35
N GLY A 238 -1.93 -1.94 42.60
CA GLY A 238 -1.36 -3.25 42.26
C GLY A 238 -0.64 -3.33 40.91
N GLN A 239 -0.40 -2.19 40.23
CA GLN A 239 0.36 -2.16 38.98
C GLN A 239 1.80 -2.64 39.15
N ILE A 240 2.43 -2.41 40.29
CA ILE A 240 3.79 -2.90 40.56
C ILE A 240 3.67 -4.21 41.34
N ASP A 241 4.37 -5.24 40.86
CA ASP A 241 4.46 -6.53 41.54
C ASP A 241 5.02 -6.37 42.97
N GLN A 242 4.64 -7.25 43.89
CA GLN A 242 5.04 -7.19 45.30
C GLN A 242 6.56 -7.20 45.48
N ASN A 243 7.28 -7.82 44.54
CA ASN A 243 8.74 -7.90 44.53
C ASN A 243 9.41 -6.66 43.90
N LEU A 244 8.64 -5.67 43.41
CA LEU A 244 9.11 -4.47 42.71
C LEU A 244 9.90 -4.75 41.42
N GLU A 245 9.79 -5.95 40.86
CA GLU A 245 10.51 -6.34 39.64
C GLU A 245 9.78 -5.95 38.36
N ASN A 246 8.45 -5.91 38.39
CA ASN A 246 7.63 -5.71 37.21
C ASN A 246 6.48 -4.72 37.45
N ILE A 247 6.03 -4.08 36.38
CA ILE A 247 4.85 -3.23 36.29
C ILE A 247 3.87 -3.77 35.22
N ASP A 248 2.60 -3.88 35.58
CA ASP A 248 1.49 -4.12 34.67
C ASP A 248 1.10 -2.81 33.99
N VAL A 249 1.29 -2.76 32.67
CA VAL A 249 1.01 -1.58 31.85
C VAL A 249 -0.12 -1.88 30.90
N GLU A 250 -1.12 -1.01 30.92
CA GLU A 250 -2.28 -1.06 30.06
C GLU A 250 -2.07 -0.18 28.82
N PHE A 251 -2.45 -0.70 27.67
CA PHE A 251 -2.45 -0.02 26.40
C PHE A 251 -3.89 0.11 25.91
N LEU A 252 -4.28 1.33 25.53
CA LEU A 252 -5.47 1.55 24.74
C LEU A 252 -5.14 1.26 23.28
N VAL A 253 -5.77 0.23 22.72
CA VAL A 253 -5.54 -0.22 21.35
C VAL A 253 -6.79 0.04 20.54
N LYS A 254 -6.66 0.81 19.45
CA LYS A 254 -7.74 1.13 18.52
C LYS A 254 -7.63 0.28 17.27
N PHE A 255 -8.69 -0.46 16.97
CA PHE A 255 -8.79 -1.29 15.78
C PHE A 255 -9.60 -0.61 14.67
N SER A 256 -9.30 -0.98 13.43
CA SER A 256 -10.18 -0.68 12.30
C SER A 256 -11.56 -1.35 12.52
N PRO A 257 -12.68 -0.66 12.19
CA PRO A 257 -14.00 -1.26 12.25
C PRO A 257 -14.11 -2.57 11.45
N GLY A 258 -14.91 -3.51 11.96
CA GLY A 258 -15.29 -4.74 11.23
C GLY A 258 -14.45 -5.99 11.53
N ILE A 259 -13.20 -5.82 11.98
CA ILE A 259 -12.25 -6.95 12.17
C ILE A 259 -12.26 -7.46 13.62
N VAL A 260 -11.85 -6.59 14.55
CA VAL A 260 -11.81 -6.92 15.97
C VAL A 260 -13.06 -6.38 16.62
N LYS A 261 -13.86 -7.30 17.15
CA LYS A 261 -15.13 -7.06 17.81
C LYS A 261 -15.01 -7.48 19.27
N SER A 262 -15.90 -6.96 20.11
CA SER A 262 -15.95 -7.31 21.53
C SER A 262 -16.04 -8.82 21.80
N ASN A 263 -16.62 -9.59 20.90
CA ASN A 263 -16.78 -11.04 21.03
C ASN A 263 -15.59 -11.88 20.53
N ASN A 264 -14.61 -11.30 19.84
CA ASN A 264 -13.43 -12.01 19.34
C ASN A 264 -12.08 -11.42 19.80
N VAL A 265 -12.09 -10.23 20.41
CA VAL A 265 -10.87 -9.51 20.82
C VAL A 265 -9.98 -10.30 21.79
N ASN A 266 -10.58 -11.14 22.63
CA ASN A 266 -9.88 -12.03 23.56
C ASN A 266 -8.95 -13.05 22.88
N ASN A 267 -9.22 -13.36 21.60
CA ASN A 267 -8.39 -14.25 20.81
C ASN A 267 -7.07 -13.61 20.37
N TYR A 268 -6.89 -12.30 20.55
CA TYR A 268 -5.68 -11.62 20.08
C TYR A 268 -4.69 -11.35 21.22
N SER A 269 -3.41 -11.38 20.87
CA SER A 269 -2.29 -10.90 21.69
C SER A 269 -1.48 -9.90 20.87
N LEU A 270 -0.86 -8.94 21.56
CA LEU A 270 0.08 -7.99 20.97
C LEU A 270 1.48 -8.27 21.51
N VAL A 271 2.50 -8.03 20.69
CA VAL A 271 3.90 -8.26 21.04
C VAL A 271 4.61 -6.92 21.08
N PHE A 272 5.26 -6.65 22.20
CA PHE A 272 6.09 -5.47 22.41
C PHE A 272 7.54 -5.88 22.60
N LYS A 273 8.46 -5.01 22.17
CA LYS A 273 9.89 -5.12 22.43
C LYS A 273 10.40 -3.84 23.06
N ARG A 274 11.39 -3.96 23.93
CA ARG A 274 12.08 -2.82 24.55
C ARG A 274 13.20 -2.33 23.65
N GLU A 275 13.23 -1.04 23.34
CA GLU A 275 14.37 -0.42 22.66
C GLU A 275 15.54 -0.22 23.63
N ASN A 276 16.76 -0.47 23.13
CA ASN A 276 17.98 -0.24 23.88
C ASN A 276 18.59 1.09 23.44
N ASP A 277 18.47 2.14 24.26
CA ASP A 277 18.97 3.49 23.94
C ASP A 277 20.50 3.56 23.73
N SER A 278 21.26 2.54 24.15
CA SER A 278 22.71 2.45 23.86
C SER A 278 23.01 2.07 22.41
N VAL A 279 21.99 1.69 21.64
CA VAL A 279 22.10 1.35 20.22
C VAL A 279 21.07 2.19 19.46
N SER A 280 21.51 2.94 18.46
CA SER A 280 20.66 3.92 17.77
C SER A 280 19.40 3.33 17.10
N THR A 281 19.34 2.01 16.90
CA THR A 281 18.19 1.30 16.27
C THR A 281 17.99 -0.16 16.76
N GLY A 282 18.44 -0.51 17.98
CA GLY A 282 18.42 -1.91 18.47
C GLY A 282 17.35 -2.22 19.52
N PHE A 283 16.90 -3.48 19.59
CA PHE A 283 16.11 -4.01 20.70
C PHE A 283 17.01 -4.63 21.77
N ASP A 284 16.52 -4.67 23.01
CA ASP A 284 17.17 -5.40 24.10
C ASP A 284 17.20 -6.91 23.81
N GLN A 285 18.33 -7.57 24.09
CA GLN A 285 18.55 -8.98 23.74
C GLN A 285 19.10 -9.80 24.90
N VAL A 286 18.66 -11.05 25.01
CA VAL A 286 19.20 -12.08 25.91
C VAL A 286 19.51 -13.33 25.10
N ASN A 287 20.74 -13.84 25.19
CA ASN A 287 21.21 -14.97 24.38
C ASN A 287 20.94 -14.76 22.87
N GLU A 288 21.27 -13.57 22.36
CA GLU A 288 21.11 -13.17 20.95
C GLU A 288 19.64 -13.12 20.45
N LYS A 289 18.66 -13.15 21.36
CA LYS A 289 17.24 -13.02 21.03
C LYS A 289 16.63 -11.78 21.64
N ASP A 290 15.87 -11.04 20.85
CA ASP A 290 15.10 -9.89 21.32
C ASP A 290 14.17 -10.28 22.46
N VAL A 291 14.08 -9.43 23.48
CA VAL A 291 13.17 -9.64 24.60
C VAL A 291 11.76 -9.21 24.20
N GLU A 292 10.82 -10.14 24.25
CA GLU A 292 9.42 -9.96 23.86
C GLU A 292 8.49 -9.92 25.09
N TYR A 293 7.53 -8.99 25.07
CA TYR A 293 6.51 -8.82 26.08
C TYR A 293 5.13 -8.95 25.44
N ILE A 294 4.31 -9.85 25.96
CA ILE A 294 3.02 -10.18 25.36
C ILE A 294 1.91 -9.44 26.11
N ALA A 295 1.20 -8.55 25.42
CA ALA A 295 -0.01 -7.94 25.94
C ALA A 295 -1.25 -8.75 25.56
N ASN A 296 -2.16 -8.92 26.51
CA ASN A 296 -3.41 -9.63 26.33
C ASN A 296 -4.60 -8.72 26.59
N TYR A 297 -5.70 -8.98 25.87
CA TYR A 297 -6.96 -8.30 26.10
C TYR A 297 -7.40 -8.42 27.56
N VAL A 298 -7.83 -7.29 28.14
CA VAL A 298 -8.35 -7.19 29.50
C VAL A 298 -9.83 -6.82 29.48
N ARG A 299 -10.17 -5.69 28.85
CA ARG A 299 -11.52 -5.10 28.88
C ARG A 299 -11.76 -4.14 27.71
N PRO A 300 -13.02 -3.81 27.36
CA PRO A 300 -13.27 -2.70 26.45
C PRO A 300 -12.73 -1.39 27.04
N ALA A 301 -12.41 -0.43 26.17
CA ALA A 301 -12.07 0.92 26.61
C ALA A 301 -13.33 1.71 26.97
N ASP A 302 -13.22 2.59 27.98
CA ASP A 302 -14.35 3.41 28.44
C ASP A 302 -14.76 4.48 27.41
N LYS A 303 -13.86 4.84 26.48
CA LYS A 303 -14.08 5.83 25.42
C LYS A 303 -13.48 5.34 24.10
N GLY A 304 -14.31 5.18 23.08
CA GLY A 304 -13.88 4.93 21.70
C GLY A 304 -14.53 3.69 21.07
N GLU A 305 -15.15 3.88 19.92
CA GLU A 305 -15.62 2.77 19.09
C GLU A 305 -14.43 1.92 18.63
N ASN A 306 -14.53 0.60 18.81
CA ASN A 306 -13.50 -0.40 18.48
C ASN A 306 -12.15 -0.19 19.20
N SER A 307 -12.20 0.35 20.42
CA SER A 307 -11.02 0.47 21.29
C SER A 307 -11.09 -0.52 22.46
N PHE A 308 -9.96 -1.15 22.76
CA PHE A 308 -9.85 -2.18 23.80
C PHE A 308 -8.56 -2.03 24.60
N ILE A 309 -8.60 -2.43 25.87
CA ILE A 309 -7.45 -2.41 26.76
C ILE A 309 -6.71 -3.74 26.67
N PHE A 310 -5.41 -3.66 26.38
CA PHE A 310 -4.46 -4.77 26.44
C PHE A 310 -3.44 -4.51 27.54
N ALA A 311 -3.11 -5.51 28.36
CA ALA A 311 -2.10 -5.36 29.42
C ALA A 311 -0.92 -6.30 29.22
N ALA A 312 0.28 -5.78 29.45
CA ALA A 312 1.53 -6.55 29.50
C ALA A 312 2.30 -6.22 30.78
N LYS A 313 3.11 -7.18 31.23
CA LYS A 313 4.05 -6.99 32.34
C LYS A 313 5.40 -6.55 31.79
N PHE A 314 5.95 -5.47 32.32
CA PHE A 314 7.27 -4.95 31.95
C PHE A 314 8.18 -4.82 33.17
N PRO A 315 9.51 -4.85 33.03
CA PRO A 315 10.42 -4.62 34.14
C PRO A 315 10.24 -3.23 34.75
N TRP A 316 10.13 -3.17 36.07
CA TRP A 316 10.00 -1.93 36.86
C TRP A 316 11.37 -1.38 37.27
N GLY A 317 11.45 -0.05 37.49
CA GLY A 317 12.63 0.59 38.09
C GLY A 317 13.86 0.81 37.18
N LYS A 318 13.83 0.36 35.92
CA LYS A 318 14.83 0.76 34.92
C LYS A 318 14.47 2.13 34.35
N GLN A 319 15.35 3.12 34.44
CA GLN A 319 15.09 4.47 33.93
C GLN A 319 14.93 4.48 32.40
N HIS A 320 13.96 5.24 31.89
CA HIS A 320 13.72 5.51 30.45
C HIS A 320 13.46 4.27 29.57
N ASN A 321 12.53 3.39 29.94
CA ASN A 321 12.16 2.28 29.06
C ASN A 321 11.22 2.76 27.94
N PHE A 322 11.69 2.69 26.69
CA PHE A 322 10.84 2.84 25.50
C PHE A 322 10.47 1.46 24.94
N TYR A 323 9.19 1.26 24.68
CA TYR A 323 8.66 0.04 24.08
C TYR A 323 8.02 0.30 22.74
N LYS A 324 8.10 -0.69 21.85
CA LYS A 324 7.45 -0.64 20.54
C LYS A 324 6.61 -1.88 20.35
N ILE A 325 5.42 -1.67 19.81
CA ILE A 325 4.65 -2.77 19.25
C ILE A 325 5.34 -3.27 17.98
N VAL A 326 5.53 -4.58 17.90
CA VAL A 326 6.21 -5.23 16.76
C VAL A 326 5.34 -6.28 16.08
N GLY A 327 4.20 -6.64 16.68
CA GLY A 327 3.28 -7.58 16.08
C GLY A 327 2.00 -7.78 16.89
N GLY A 328 1.05 -8.50 16.28
CA GLY A 328 -0.14 -9.00 16.96
C GLY A 328 -0.63 -10.27 16.26
N PHE A 329 -1.09 -11.26 17.02
CA PHE A 329 -1.46 -12.56 16.48
C PHE A 329 -2.76 -13.09 17.10
N ASN A 330 -3.44 -13.96 16.35
CA ASN A 330 -4.58 -14.72 16.84
C ASN A 330 -4.09 -15.99 17.59
N LYS A 331 -4.39 -16.07 18.89
CA LYS A 331 -4.05 -17.19 19.79
C LYS A 331 -4.62 -18.53 19.35
N LEU A 332 -5.78 -18.53 18.67
CA LEU A 332 -6.44 -19.75 18.20
C LEU A 332 -5.69 -20.45 17.06
N ALA A 333 -4.66 -19.81 16.48
CA ALA A 333 -3.84 -20.36 15.42
C ALA A 333 -2.47 -20.90 15.90
N ARG A 334 -2.29 -21.09 17.23
CA ARG A 334 -0.98 -21.39 17.85
C ARG A 334 -0.35 -22.76 17.55
N ASP A 335 -1.07 -23.70 16.92
CA ASP A 335 -0.50 -25.02 16.60
C ASP A 335 0.43 -25.04 15.37
N SER A 336 0.67 -23.90 14.70
CA SER A 336 1.74 -23.80 13.69
C SER A 336 2.98 -23.10 14.28
N HIS A 337 3.99 -23.89 14.67
CA HIS A 337 5.30 -23.48 15.20
C HIS A 337 6.18 -22.66 14.21
N LEU A 338 5.73 -21.53 13.70
CA LEU A 338 6.56 -20.65 12.86
C LEU A 338 6.24 -19.18 13.14
N PHE A 339 6.81 -18.63 14.23
CA PHE A 339 7.06 -17.19 14.30
C PHE A 339 8.36 -16.95 13.53
N ASP A 340 8.25 -16.98 12.21
CA ASP A 340 9.36 -16.65 11.31
C ASP A 340 9.26 -15.15 11.00
N GLN A 341 10.35 -14.40 11.19
CA GLN A 341 10.40 -12.93 11.04
C GLN A 341 10.06 -12.45 9.63
N ASN A 342 9.87 -13.37 8.68
CA ASN A 342 9.52 -13.12 7.28
C ASN A 342 7.99 -13.14 6.99
N ILE A 343 7.13 -13.42 7.99
CA ILE A 343 5.67 -13.52 7.81
C ILE A 343 4.99 -12.16 8.03
N VAL A 344 5.34 -11.17 7.22
CA VAL A 344 4.57 -9.91 7.20
C VAL A 344 3.16 -10.15 6.63
N ASP A 345 2.90 -11.27 5.93
CA ASP A 345 1.69 -11.50 5.10
C ASP A 345 0.78 -12.69 5.51
N SER A 346 0.81 -13.17 6.76
CA SER A 346 -0.16 -14.20 7.20
C SER A 346 -1.54 -13.61 7.51
N ALA A 347 -2.60 -14.32 7.09
CA ALA A 347 -3.99 -13.98 7.43
C ALA A 347 -4.29 -14.06 8.95
N ASN A 348 -3.40 -14.67 9.73
CA ASN A 348 -3.54 -14.88 11.18
C ASN A 348 -2.82 -13.81 12.03
N ILE A 349 -2.13 -12.87 11.37
CA ILE A 349 -1.39 -11.78 12.01
C ILE A 349 -2.18 -10.49 11.81
N LEU A 350 -2.29 -9.70 12.87
CA LEU A 350 -2.88 -8.37 12.82
C LEU A 350 -1.95 -7.47 12.01
N LYS A 351 -2.46 -6.87 10.93
CA LYS A 351 -1.76 -5.82 10.20
C LYS A 351 -1.73 -4.55 11.05
N ILE A 352 -0.55 -3.99 11.27
CA ILE A 352 -0.37 -2.80 12.13
C ILE A 352 -0.01 -1.62 11.23
N ASN A 353 -0.69 -0.49 11.43
CA ASN A 353 -0.37 0.73 10.69
C ASN A 353 1.10 1.12 10.90
N GLN A 354 1.79 1.52 9.82
CA GLN A 354 3.19 1.93 9.89
C GLN A 354 3.45 3.07 10.89
N SER A 355 2.52 4.02 11.05
CA SER A 355 2.67 5.08 12.04
C SER A 355 2.64 4.55 13.46
N VAL A 356 1.86 3.49 13.72
CA VAL A 356 1.80 2.80 15.01
C VAL A 356 3.09 2.00 15.26
N LEU A 357 3.61 1.29 14.25
CA LEU A 357 4.92 0.60 14.36
C LEU A 357 6.09 1.56 14.62
N ALA A 358 5.97 2.81 14.17
CA ALA A 358 6.98 3.85 14.40
C ALA A 358 6.89 4.51 15.78
N GLN A 359 5.79 4.34 16.52
CA GLN A 359 5.61 4.96 17.83
C GLN A 359 6.53 4.33 18.88
N ARG A 360 7.22 5.19 19.65
CA ARG A 360 7.96 4.82 20.87
C ARG A 360 7.05 5.10 22.06
N LEU A 361 6.64 4.04 22.76
CA LEU A 361 5.77 4.14 23.93
C LEU A 361 6.65 4.25 25.18
N GLN A 362 6.71 5.45 25.75
CA GLN A 362 7.39 5.70 27.00
C GLN A 362 6.49 5.25 28.15
N ILE A 363 7.06 4.44 29.05
CA ILE A 363 6.40 4.04 30.28
C ILE A 363 7.07 4.85 31.39
N ASP A 364 6.44 5.98 31.75
CA ASP A 364 6.91 6.81 32.85
C ASP A 364 6.69 6.08 34.17
N ALA A 365 7.75 6.04 34.99
CA ALA A 365 7.69 5.54 36.36
C ALA A 365 7.03 6.56 37.30
#